data_AF-X1NT21-F1
#
_entry.id   AF-X1NT21-F1
#
_cell.length_a   1.000
_cell.length_b   1.000
_cell.length_c   1.000
_cell.angle_alpha   90.00
_cell.angle_beta   90.00
_cell.angle_gamma   90.00
#
_symmetry.space_group_name_H-M   'P 1'
#
loop_
_entity.id
_entity.type
_entity.pdbx_description
1 polymer ?
#
loop_
_entity_poly.entity_id
_entity_poly.type
_entity_poly.pdbx_seq_one_letter_code
_entity_poly.pdbx_strand_id
1 'polypeptide(L)'
;VEKDTPGFSFGRKEKKLGIRASATRELVFEDCLVPAENIIGKEGMGFIVTLKLFDSSRPGIGAQAVGLAQGALEAAVAHARQRIQFGHPIISLQAVQHMLADMAIQVEAARALVYAVARTVDSGAKNISEE
;
A
#
# COMPACT_ATOMS: atom_id res chain seq x y z
N VAL A 1 2.56 -1.98 23.89
CA VAL A 1 1.41 -1.90 24.82
C VAL A 1 0.53 -3.08 24.53
N GLU A 2 0.26 -3.92 25.54
CA GLU A 2 -0.53 -5.13 25.35
C GLU A 2 -2.02 -4.79 25.29
N LYS A 3 -2.80 -5.61 24.59
CA LYS A 3 -4.24 -5.38 24.40
C LYS A 3 -5.00 -5.27 25.73
N ASP A 4 -4.59 -6.04 26.72
CA ASP A 4 -5.26 -6.15 28.02
C ASP A 4 -4.66 -5.20 29.07
N THR A 5 -3.77 -4.28 28.69
CA THR A 5 -3.24 -3.24 29.59
C THR A 5 -4.41 -2.39 30.13
N PRO A 6 -4.61 -2.29 31.45
CA PRO A 6 -5.63 -1.42 32.03
C PRO A 6 -5.50 0.01 31.50
N GLY A 7 -6.63 0.62 31.11
CA GLY A 7 -6.65 1.95 30.49
C GLY A 7 -6.48 1.96 28.97
N PHE A 8 -6.09 0.83 28.34
CA PHE A 8 -5.98 0.72 26.89
C PHE A 8 -7.28 0.20 26.29
N SER A 9 -7.86 0.94 25.33
CA SER A 9 -9.10 0.54 24.67
C SER A 9 -9.16 0.96 23.21
N PHE A 10 -10.20 0.50 22.51
CA PHE A 10 -10.41 0.76 21.08
C PHE A 10 -11.69 1.55 20.86
N GLY A 11 -11.61 2.60 20.06
CA GLY A 11 -12.78 3.32 19.59
C GLY A 11 -13.60 2.52 18.57
N ARG A 12 -14.60 3.20 17.99
CA ARG A 12 -15.47 2.61 16.95
C ARG A 12 -14.68 2.24 15.69
N LYS A 13 -15.19 1.27 14.92
CA LYS A 13 -14.65 0.97 13.59
C LYS A 13 -14.99 2.10 12.64
N GLU A 14 -13.98 2.59 11.93
CA GLU A 14 -14.15 3.69 10.98
C GLU A 14 -14.92 3.30 9.71
N LYS A 15 -15.76 4.23 9.25
CA LYS A 15 -16.49 4.13 7.98
C LYS A 15 -15.65 4.75 6.86
N LYS A 16 -14.90 3.90 6.16
CA LYS A 16 -13.96 4.31 5.11
C LYS A 16 -14.58 4.25 3.70
N LEU A 17 -14.03 5.06 2.78
CA LEU A 17 -14.31 5.01 1.33
C LEU A 17 -13.98 3.63 0.75
N GLY A 18 -12.73 3.19 0.89
CA GLY A 18 -12.22 1.90 0.44
C GLY A 18 -11.57 1.09 1.56
N ILE A 19 -10.98 -0.06 1.21
CA ILE A 19 -10.25 -0.95 2.16
C ILE A 19 -11.10 -1.26 3.42
N ARG A 20 -12.42 -1.45 3.22
CA ARG A 20 -13.42 -1.53 4.28
C ARG A 20 -13.32 -2.81 5.11
N ALA A 21 -12.71 -3.86 4.53
CA ALA A 21 -12.38 -5.10 5.20
C ALA A 21 -11.30 -4.90 6.29
N SER A 22 -10.33 -4.00 6.07
CA SER A 22 -9.31 -3.68 7.07
C SER A 22 -9.94 -2.98 8.28
N ALA A 23 -9.62 -3.46 9.48
CA ALA A 23 -10.05 -2.84 10.72
C ALA A 23 -9.22 -1.57 10.97
N THR A 24 -9.89 -0.42 10.99
CA THR A 24 -9.29 0.87 11.35
C THR A 24 -10.12 1.42 12.49
N ARG A 25 -9.47 1.70 13.61
CA ARG A 25 -10.07 2.16 14.86
C ARG A 25 -9.13 3.16 15.50
N GLU A 26 -9.72 4.07 16.28
CA GLU A 26 -8.96 4.85 17.24
C GLU A 26 -8.39 3.93 18.33
N LEU A 27 -7.19 4.27 18.80
CA LEU A 27 -6.56 3.66 19.97
C LEU A 27 -6.58 4.69 21.10
N VAL A 28 -7.18 4.32 22.23
CA VAL A 28 -7.37 5.20 23.39
C VAL A 28 -6.46 4.72 24.52
N PHE A 29 -5.68 5.64 25.09
CA PHE A 29 -4.76 5.39 26.19
C PHE A 29 -5.13 6.30 27.36
N GLU A 30 -5.74 5.73 28.41
CA GLU A 30 -6.16 6.44 29.62
C GLU A 30 -5.40 5.88 30.82
N ASP A 31 -4.39 6.60 31.31
CA ASP A 31 -3.57 6.21 32.45
C ASP A 31 -2.97 4.78 32.36
N CYS A 32 -2.61 4.36 31.13
CA CYS A 32 -2.00 3.06 30.88
C CYS A 32 -0.64 2.92 31.58
N LEU A 33 -0.51 1.96 32.49
CA LEU A 33 0.77 1.59 33.06
C LEU A 33 1.53 0.64 32.12
N VAL A 34 2.63 1.13 31.55
CA VAL A 34 3.48 0.37 30.62
C VAL A 34 4.86 0.16 31.25
N PRO A 35 5.35 -1.08 31.37
CA PRO A 35 6.67 -1.34 31.93
C PRO A 35 7.81 -0.70 31.10
N ALA A 36 8.89 -0.30 31.76
CA ALA A 36 10.02 0.38 31.10
C ALA A 36 10.73 -0.54 30.09
N GLU A 37 10.73 -1.84 30.33
CA GLU A 37 11.26 -2.87 29.43
C GLU A 37 10.48 -2.98 28.10
N ASN A 38 9.25 -2.44 28.03
CA ASN A 38 8.46 -2.41 26.79
C ASN A 38 8.86 -1.23 25.87
N ILE A 39 9.85 -0.41 26.24
CA ILE A 39 10.41 0.61 25.36
C ILE A 39 11.10 -0.07 24.18
N ILE A 40 10.65 0.23 22.97
CA ILE A 40 11.29 -0.24 21.74
C ILE A 40 12.44 0.72 21.40
N GLY A 41 13.67 0.21 21.49
CA GLY A 41 14.87 1.00 21.25
C GLY A 41 15.32 1.77 22.49
N LYS A 42 15.54 3.08 22.36
CA LYS A 42 15.95 3.95 23.47
C LYS A 42 14.91 5.04 23.70
N GLU A 43 14.77 5.47 24.95
CA GLU A 43 13.94 6.63 25.29
C GLU A 43 14.35 7.85 24.44
N GLY A 44 13.35 8.61 23.97
CA GLY A 44 13.56 9.76 23.08
C GLY A 44 13.83 9.43 21.61
N MET A 45 14.05 8.17 21.24
CA MET A 45 14.41 7.78 19.86
C MET A 45 13.22 7.36 18.98
N GLY A 46 11.98 7.47 19.48
CA GLY A 46 10.79 6.95 18.80
C GLY A 46 10.60 7.50 17.38
N PHE A 47 10.92 8.78 17.16
CA PHE A 47 10.83 9.41 15.83
C PHE A 47 11.76 8.73 14.81
N ILE A 48 13.03 8.52 15.15
CA ILE A 48 14.04 7.92 14.26
C ILE A 48 13.70 6.46 13.97
N VAL A 49 13.24 5.71 14.98
CA VAL A 49 12.80 4.31 14.79
C VAL A 49 11.63 4.25 13.82
N THR A 50 10.67 5.16 13.97
CA THR A 50 9.47 5.22 13.12
C THR A 50 9.80 5.59 11.67
N LEU A 51 10.69 6.56 11.43
CA LEU A 51 11.10 6.91 10.07
C LEU A 51 11.77 5.74 9.34
N LYS A 52 12.70 5.05 10.01
CA LYS A 52 13.34 3.85 9.46
C LYS A 52 12.34 2.76 9.10
N LEU A 53 11.31 2.57 9.95
CA LEU A 53 10.22 1.64 9.66
C LEU A 53 9.45 2.08 8.40
N PHE A 54 9.14 3.37 8.24
CA PHE A 54 8.48 3.87 7.04
C PHE A 54 9.30 3.64 5.78
N ASP A 55 10.60 3.90 5.81
CA ASP A 55 11.48 3.66 4.66
C ASP A 55 11.42 2.19 4.21
N SER A 56 11.49 1.25 5.16
CA SER A 56 11.45 -0.18 4.86
C SER A 56 10.07 -0.70 4.41
N SER A 57 8.98 -0.04 4.80
CA SER A 57 7.61 -0.49 4.52
C SER A 57 7.03 0.08 3.22
N ARG A 58 7.53 1.22 2.73
CA ARG A 58 7.08 1.86 1.48
C ARG A 58 7.13 0.93 0.26
N PRO A 59 8.17 0.11 0.03
CA PRO A 59 8.19 -0.83 -1.09
C PRO A 59 7.00 -1.81 -1.06
N GLY A 60 6.56 -2.22 0.14
CA GLY A 60 5.38 -3.07 0.30
C GLY A 60 4.08 -2.40 -0.14
N ILE A 61 3.92 -1.10 0.12
CA ILE A 61 2.78 -0.30 -0.38
C ILE A 61 2.83 -0.20 -1.90
N GLY A 62 4.00 0.03 -2.48
CA GLY A 62 4.20 0.03 -3.93
C GLY A 62 3.81 -1.31 -4.56
N ALA A 63 4.24 -2.43 -3.97
CA ALA A 63 3.88 -3.77 -4.43
C ALA A 63 2.36 -4.02 -4.39
N GLN A 64 1.68 -3.60 -3.32
CA GLN A 64 0.22 -3.66 -3.23
C GLN A 64 -0.45 -2.85 -4.35
N ALA A 65 0.02 -1.62 -4.61
CA ALA A 65 -0.52 -0.76 -5.65
C ALA A 65 -0.35 -1.37 -7.05
N VAL A 66 0.82 -1.95 -7.35
CA VAL A 66 1.08 -2.67 -8.61
C VAL A 66 0.11 -3.82 -8.81
N GLY A 67 -0.15 -4.62 -7.77
CA GLY A 67 -1.11 -5.71 -7.83
C GLY A 67 -2.54 -5.25 -8.12
N LEU A 68 -2.99 -4.18 -7.44
CA LEU A 68 -4.31 -3.58 -7.69
C LEU A 68 -4.41 -3.02 -9.12
N ALA A 69 -3.39 -2.30 -9.59
CA ALA A 69 -3.38 -1.70 -10.92
C ALA A 69 -3.35 -2.77 -12.03
N GLN A 70 -2.61 -3.87 -11.82
CA GLN A 70 -2.62 -5.03 -12.71
C GLN A 70 -4.02 -5.64 -12.81
N GLY A 71 -4.68 -5.89 -11.67
CA GLY A 71 -6.05 -6.41 -11.66
C GLY A 71 -7.04 -5.48 -12.36
N ALA A 72 -6.89 -4.16 -12.20
CA ALA A 72 -7.71 -3.16 -12.89
C ALA A 72 -7.50 -3.19 -14.42
N LEU A 73 -6.25 -3.31 -14.88
CA LEU A 73 -5.93 -3.47 -16.30
C LEU A 73 -6.56 -4.73 -16.89
N GLU A 74 -6.42 -5.87 -16.21
CA GLU A 74 -6.99 -7.14 -16.67
C GLU A 74 -8.52 -7.08 -16.77
N ALA A 75 -9.18 -6.50 -15.76
CA ALA A 75 -10.62 -6.30 -15.76
C ALA A 75 -11.06 -5.37 -16.91
N ALA A 76 -10.33 -4.27 -17.14
CA ALA A 76 -10.62 -3.33 -18.22
C ALA A 76 -10.46 -3.97 -19.60
N VAL A 77 -9.38 -4.73 -19.83
CA VAL A 77 -9.14 -5.46 -21.08
C VAL A 77 -10.23 -6.51 -21.32
N ALA A 78 -10.59 -7.29 -20.29
CA ALA A 78 -11.63 -8.30 -20.38
C ALA A 78 -12.97 -7.67 -20.79
N HIS A 79 -13.36 -6.56 -20.15
CA HIS A 79 -14.57 -5.83 -20.50
C HIS A 79 -14.52 -5.28 -21.93
N ALA A 80 -13.40 -4.65 -22.31
CA ALA A 80 -13.26 -4.02 -23.63
C ALA A 80 -13.37 -5.02 -24.79
N ARG A 81 -12.92 -6.26 -24.59
CA ARG A 81 -13.05 -7.35 -25.57
C ARG A 81 -14.48 -7.83 -25.77
N GLN A 82 -15.30 -7.80 -24.72
CA GLN A 82 -16.64 -8.38 -24.73
C GLN A 82 -17.73 -7.34 -25.02
N ARG A 83 -17.51 -6.08 -24.64
CA ARG A 83 -18.50 -5.01 -24.82
C ARG A 83 -18.56 -4.59 -26.29
N ILE A 84 -19.73 -4.68 -26.91
CA ILE A 84 -19.98 -4.27 -28.29
C ILE A 84 -20.66 -2.90 -28.34
N GLN A 85 -20.09 -1.98 -29.12
CA GLN A 85 -20.75 -0.74 -29.58
C GLN A 85 -20.35 -0.39 -31.00
N PHE A 86 -21.23 0.33 -31.70
CA PHE A 86 -21.03 0.69 -33.10
C PHE A 86 -20.76 -0.55 -34.00
N GLY A 87 -21.37 -1.69 -33.65
CA GLY A 87 -21.28 -2.94 -34.42
C GLY A 87 -20.04 -3.80 -34.17
N HIS A 88 -19.13 -3.42 -33.27
CA HIS A 88 -17.92 -4.19 -32.98
C HIS A 88 -17.48 -4.08 -31.50
N PRO A 89 -16.56 -4.94 -31.02
CA PRO A 89 -15.99 -4.79 -29.69
C PRO A 89 -15.35 -3.42 -29.46
N ILE A 90 -15.51 -2.82 -28.29
CA ILE A 90 -14.96 -1.48 -28.00
C ILE A 90 -13.44 -1.47 -27.95
N ILE A 91 -12.79 -2.63 -27.75
CA ILE A 91 -11.32 -2.74 -27.82
C ILE A 91 -10.74 -2.41 -29.20
N SER A 92 -11.52 -2.43 -30.28
CA SER A 92 -11.03 -1.99 -31.60
C SER A 92 -11.09 -0.48 -31.80
N LEU A 93 -11.70 0.28 -30.88
CA LEU A 93 -11.69 1.74 -30.91
C LEU A 93 -10.31 2.25 -30.47
N GLN A 94 -9.65 3.03 -31.32
CA GLN A 94 -8.31 3.56 -31.05
C GLN A 94 -8.22 4.31 -29.71
N ALA A 95 -9.23 5.11 -29.36
CA ALA A 95 -9.26 5.83 -28.08
C ALA A 95 -9.21 4.89 -26.86
N VAL A 96 -9.90 3.75 -26.94
CA VAL A 96 -9.86 2.71 -25.89
C VAL A 96 -8.50 2.03 -25.87
N GLN A 97 -7.91 1.76 -27.03
CA GLN A 97 -6.58 1.16 -27.13
C GLN A 97 -5.51 2.05 -26.51
N HIS A 98 -5.55 3.37 -26.73
CA HIS A 98 -4.63 4.31 -26.09
C HIS A 98 -4.74 4.27 -24.57
N MET A 99 -5.96 4.30 -24.02
CA MET A 99 -6.17 4.20 -22.57
C MET A 99 -5.60 2.89 -22.00
N LEU A 100 -5.84 1.76 -22.65
CA LEU A 100 -5.32 0.45 -22.22
C LEU A 100 -3.79 0.37 -22.35
N ALA A 101 -3.22 0.94 -23.41
CA ALA A 101 -1.78 1.01 -23.61
C ALA A 101 -1.12 1.87 -22.52
N ASP A 102 -1.68 3.04 -22.20
CA ASP A 102 -1.19 3.91 -21.12
C ASP A 102 -1.24 3.19 -19.77
N MET A 103 -2.36 2.52 -19.46
CA MET A 103 -2.47 1.70 -18.24
C MET A 103 -1.38 0.62 -18.19
N ALA A 104 -1.14 -0.11 -19.30
CA ALA A 104 -0.13 -1.15 -19.35
C ALA A 104 1.30 -0.60 -19.16
N ILE A 105 1.62 0.53 -19.80
CA ILE A 105 2.92 1.21 -19.66
C ILE A 105 3.15 1.62 -18.20
N GLN A 106 2.15 2.25 -17.57
CA GLN A 106 2.26 2.72 -16.19
C GLN A 106 2.42 1.56 -15.20
N VAL A 107 1.68 0.47 -15.39
CA VAL A 107 1.79 -0.73 -14.53
C VAL A 107 3.17 -1.38 -14.68
N GLU A 108 3.69 -1.52 -15.90
CA GLU A 108 5.01 -2.11 -16.12
C GLU A 108 6.13 -1.24 -15.56
N ALA A 109 6.07 0.08 -15.76
CA ALA A 109 7.01 1.03 -15.18
C ALA A 109 7.00 0.97 -13.65
N ALA A 110 5.81 1.00 -13.03
CA ALA A 110 5.67 0.90 -11.58
C ALA A 110 6.22 -0.43 -11.04
N ARG A 111 5.94 -1.55 -11.72
CA ARG A 111 6.48 -2.87 -11.37
C ARG A 111 8.00 -2.89 -11.42
N ALA A 112 8.59 -2.35 -12.48
CA ALA A 112 10.04 -2.29 -12.64
C ALA A 112 10.69 -1.49 -11.50
N LEU A 113 10.12 -0.34 -11.13
CA LEU A 113 10.59 0.50 -10.03
C LEU A 113 10.49 -0.22 -8.68
N VAL A 114 9.34 -0.82 -8.38
CA VAL A 114 9.13 -1.58 -7.12
C VAL A 114 10.13 -2.72 -7.00
N TYR A 115 10.34 -3.49 -8.08
CA TYR A 115 11.31 -4.58 -8.07
C TYR A 115 12.76 -4.10 -8.00
N ALA A 116 13.08 -2.96 -8.59
CA ALA A 116 14.40 -2.34 -8.43
C ALA A 116 14.66 -1.98 -6.96
N VAL A 117 13.71 -1.30 -6.31
CA VAL A 117 13.84 -0.93 -4.89
C VAL A 117 13.90 -2.17 -4.00
N ALA A 118 13.06 -3.19 -4.25
CA ALA A 118 13.11 -4.44 -3.49
C ALA A 118 14.48 -5.13 -3.61
N ARG A 119 15.07 -5.19 -4.80
CA ARG A 119 16.44 -5.71 -4.98
C ARG A 119 17.48 -4.89 -4.22
N THR A 120 17.35 -3.57 -4.20
CA THR A 120 18.25 -2.70 -3.43
C THR A 120 18.13 -2.99 -1.93
N VAL A 121 16.92 -3.16 -1.40
CA VAL A 121 16.68 -3.56 -0.01
C VAL A 121 17.33 -4.91 0.29
N ASP A 122 17.09 -5.91 -0.56
CA ASP A 122 17.60 -7.28 -0.38
C ASP A 122 19.13 -7.36 -0.48
N SER A 123 19.77 -6.42 -1.19
CA SER A 123 21.24 -6.33 -1.26
C SER A 123 21.90 -5.92 0.06
N GLY A 124 21.13 -5.49 1.07
CA GLY A 124 21.65 -4.96 2.32
C GLY A 124 22.15 -3.51 2.22
N ALA A 125 21.70 -2.77 1.19
CA ALA A 125 22.01 -1.36 1.05
C ALA A 125 21.60 -0.59 2.31
N LYS A 126 22.50 0.23 2.86
CA LYS A 126 22.25 0.99 4.09
C LYS A 126 21.22 2.11 3.90
N ASN A 127 21.13 2.63 2.67
CA ASN A 127 20.20 3.68 2.28
C ASN A 127 19.35 3.16 1.13
N ILE A 128 18.05 3.07 1.35
CA ILE A 128 17.04 2.64 0.36
C ILE A 128 16.14 3.80 -0.09
N SER A 129 16.29 4.96 0.55
CA SER A 129 15.68 6.23 0.22
C SER A 129 16.79 7.20 -0.23
N GLU A 130 16.50 7.97 -1.27
CA GLU A 130 17.26 9.18 -1.58
C GLU A 130 16.48 10.36 -0.98
N GLU A 131 17.09 11.05 -0.02
CA GLU A 131 16.67 12.38 0.45
C GLU A 131 17.54 13.45 -0.23
#